data_AF-A0A1I0DTR7-F1
#
_entry.id   AF-A0A1I0DTR7-F1
#
_cell.length_a   1.000
_cell.length_b   1.000
_cell.length_c   1.000
_cell.angle_alpha   90.00
_cell.angle_beta   90.00
_cell.angle_gamma   90.00
#
_symmetry.space_group_name_H-M   'P 1'
#
loop_
_entity.id
_entity.type
_entity.pdbx_description
1 polymer ?
#
loop_
_entity_poly.entity_id
_entity_poly.type
_entity_poly.pdbx_seq_one_letter_code
_entity_poly.pdbx_strand_id
1 'polypeptide(L)'
;MSNPKYVIVGSEVDQAEYFLHPDGSIDRQKGQDGTALNVEYIGQLMVDLSKRGPGNVTVAELETFEDQVRHALMVQDFALHSGGAELSDDERAAILENCEVRIEFETRMRGDRGSDRNRRILVVPSDETLEITDTLLKSQGSANGFRPPLSYELDRALMLASMQDDMLQMVREFAAAERDMSAEMQQKLEDHIKASIADRCTFKDAGGNPADDVKNDIMKSPLRSFYRSVGIYATNMCR
;
A
#
# COMPACT_ATOMS: atom_id res chain seq x y z
N MET A 1 8.49 30.55 -10.03
CA MET A 1 7.26 29.84 -9.62
C MET A 1 7.71 28.47 -9.17
N SER A 2 7.44 28.06 -7.94
CA SER A 2 7.78 26.70 -7.48
C SER A 2 6.94 25.71 -8.27
N ASN A 3 7.57 24.79 -8.99
CA ASN A 3 6.82 23.67 -9.56
C ASN A 3 6.13 22.92 -8.42
N PRO A 4 4.81 22.61 -8.54
CA PRO A 4 4.13 21.79 -7.57
C PRO A 4 4.85 20.44 -7.51
N LYS A 5 5.17 19.98 -6.30
CA LYS A 5 5.90 18.73 -6.11
C LYS A 5 4.92 17.63 -5.73
N TYR A 6 4.99 16.50 -6.43
CA TYR A 6 4.04 15.39 -6.33
C TYR A 6 4.74 14.04 -6.49
N VAL A 7 4.12 12.96 -6.03
CA VAL A 7 4.49 11.56 -6.34
C VAL A 7 3.37 10.89 -7.12
N ILE A 8 3.72 9.89 -7.92
CA ILE A 8 2.77 8.94 -8.52
C ILE A 8 2.86 7.65 -7.71
N VAL A 9 1.72 7.16 -7.22
CA VAL A 9 1.62 5.97 -6.38
C VAL A 9 0.41 5.15 -6.82
N GLY A 10 0.34 3.88 -6.43
CA GLY A 10 -0.88 3.11 -6.64
C GLY A 10 -2.02 3.66 -5.78
N SER A 11 -3.22 3.73 -6.35
CA SER A 11 -4.43 4.17 -5.65
C SER A 11 -4.75 3.23 -4.50
N GLU A 12 -5.06 3.78 -3.32
CA GLU A 12 -5.50 2.98 -2.18
C GLU A 12 -6.81 2.23 -2.51
N VAL A 13 -7.07 1.14 -1.79
CA VAL A 13 -8.17 0.21 -2.07
C VAL A 13 -9.56 0.85 -2.09
N ASP A 14 -9.78 1.91 -1.33
CA ASP A 14 -11.04 2.68 -1.28
C ASP A 14 -11.01 3.97 -2.12
N GLN A 15 -9.93 4.20 -2.88
CA GLN A 15 -9.70 5.38 -3.71
C GLN A 15 -9.64 5.05 -5.20
N ALA A 16 -10.08 3.85 -5.60
CA ALA A 16 -10.11 3.45 -7.00
C ALA A 16 -11.08 4.34 -7.80
N GLU A 17 -10.57 5.02 -8.83
CA GLU A 17 -11.39 5.82 -9.75
C GLU A 17 -11.90 5.03 -10.95
N TYR A 18 -11.15 4.00 -11.36
CA TYR A 18 -11.42 3.20 -12.55
C TYR A 18 -11.73 1.75 -12.19
N PHE A 19 -12.57 1.13 -13.00
CA PHE A 19 -13.02 -0.25 -12.85
C PHE A 19 -12.83 -1.00 -14.16
N LEU A 20 -12.27 -2.20 -14.08
CA LEU A 20 -12.11 -3.15 -15.18
C LEU A 20 -13.34 -4.07 -15.26
N HIS A 21 -13.99 -4.08 -16.41
CA HIS A 21 -15.18 -4.90 -16.67
C HIS A 21 -14.84 -6.25 -17.32
N PRO A 22 -15.73 -7.25 -17.26
CA PRO A 22 -15.49 -8.57 -17.85
C PRO A 22 -15.24 -8.59 -19.36
N ASP A 23 -15.70 -7.57 -20.09
CA ASP A 23 -15.46 -7.38 -21.52
C ASP A 23 -14.10 -6.74 -21.83
N GLY A 24 -13.32 -6.38 -20.79
CA GLY A 24 -12.02 -5.73 -20.90
C GLY A 24 -12.08 -4.20 -20.94
N SER A 25 -13.27 -3.59 -20.91
CA SER A 25 -13.41 -2.13 -20.87
C SER A 25 -13.03 -1.56 -19.50
N ILE A 26 -12.52 -0.33 -19.50
CA ILE A 26 -12.15 0.41 -18.29
C ILE A 26 -12.91 1.74 -18.29
N ASP A 27 -13.67 1.99 -17.23
CA ASP A 27 -14.34 3.27 -17.02
C ASP A 27 -14.49 3.60 -15.52
N ARG A 28 -15.13 4.74 -15.23
CA ARG A 28 -15.34 5.21 -13.84
C ARG A 28 -16.59 4.62 -13.18
N GLN A 29 -17.34 3.78 -13.87
CA GLN A 29 -18.56 3.19 -13.36
C GLN A 29 -18.29 1.77 -12.89
N LYS A 30 -18.45 1.50 -11.59
CA LYS A 30 -18.22 0.16 -11.03
C LYS A 30 -19.03 -0.95 -11.70
N GLY A 31 -20.25 -0.68 -12.17
CA GLY A 31 -21.15 -1.72 -12.67
C GLY A 31 -21.46 -2.78 -11.60
N GLN A 32 -21.92 -3.97 -12.02
CA GLN A 32 -22.15 -5.11 -11.11
C GLN A 32 -20.88 -5.94 -10.89
N ASP A 33 -20.08 -6.14 -11.94
CA ASP A 33 -18.93 -7.05 -11.95
C ASP A 33 -17.58 -6.34 -12.16
N GLY A 34 -17.55 -5.00 -12.05
CA GLY A 34 -16.33 -4.23 -12.25
C GLY A 34 -15.31 -4.43 -11.12
N THR A 35 -14.08 -4.75 -11.51
CA THR A 35 -12.94 -4.89 -10.60
C THR A 35 -12.26 -3.54 -10.41
N ALA A 36 -12.16 -3.07 -9.16
CA ALA A 36 -11.49 -1.82 -8.86
C ALA A 36 -10.00 -1.88 -9.25
N LEU A 37 -9.54 -0.88 -10.02
CA LEU A 37 -8.14 -0.72 -10.39
C LEU A 37 -7.44 0.11 -9.29
N ASN A 38 -6.70 -0.59 -8.43
CA ASN A 38 -6.00 -0.03 -7.27
C ASN A 38 -4.75 -0.87 -6.92
N VAL A 39 -4.08 -0.57 -5.81
CA VAL A 39 -2.89 -1.31 -5.36
C VAL A 39 -3.13 -2.81 -5.16
N GLU A 40 -4.33 -3.24 -4.75
CA GLU A 40 -4.61 -4.67 -4.60
C GLU A 40 -4.64 -5.38 -5.95
N TYR A 41 -5.29 -4.77 -6.94
CA TYR A 41 -5.32 -5.27 -8.32
C TYR A 41 -3.91 -5.39 -8.90
N ILE A 42 -3.09 -4.34 -8.77
CA ILE A 42 -1.69 -4.35 -9.25
C ILE A 42 -0.93 -5.52 -8.61
N GLY A 43 -1.08 -5.70 -7.29
CA GLY A 43 -0.40 -6.78 -6.59
C GLY A 43 -0.84 -8.18 -7.02
N GLN A 44 -2.14 -8.38 -7.25
CA GLN A 44 -2.66 -9.62 -7.80
C GLN A 44 -2.09 -9.90 -9.19
N LEU A 45 -2.10 -8.88 -10.07
CA LEU A 45 -1.54 -8.96 -11.42
C LEU A 45 -0.05 -9.35 -11.38
N MET A 46 0.75 -8.70 -10.53
CA MET A 46 2.19 -9.02 -10.39
C MET A 46 2.42 -10.47 -9.94
N VAL A 47 1.59 -10.97 -9.00
CA VAL A 47 1.66 -12.37 -8.55
C VAL A 47 1.30 -13.33 -9.69
N ASP A 48 0.28 -13.03 -10.47
CA ASP A 48 -0.17 -13.89 -11.56
C ASP A 48 0.81 -13.89 -12.74
N LEU A 49 1.37 -12.73 -13.10
CA LEU A 49 2.47 -12.63 -14.07
C LEU A 49 3.71 -13.39 -13.58
N SER A 50 4.07 -13.29 -12.30
CA SER A 50 5.18 -14.04 -11.73
C SER A 50 5.00 -15.56 -11.82
N LYS A 51 3.77 -16.08 -11.76
CA LYS A 51 3.49 -17.51 -11.94
C LYS A 51 3.63 -17.93 -13.40
N ARG A 52 3.18 -17.09 -14.33
CA ARG A 52 3.24 -17.35 -15.78
C ARG A 52 4.67 -17.30 -16.30
N GLY A 53 5.46 -16.32 -15.86
CA GLY A 53 6.80 -16.04 -16.36
C GLY A 53 6.81 -15.42 -17.77
N PRO A 54 7.95 -14.84 -18.20
CA PRO A 54 8.04 -14.02 -19.39
C PRO A 54 7.71 -14.75 -20.70
N GLY A 55 7.95 -16.07 -20.77
CA GLY A 55 7.71 -16.86 -21.98
C GLY A 55 6.22 -17.17 -22.26
N ASN A 56 5.35 -16.86 -21.30
CA ASN A 56 3.92 -17.19 -21.36
C ASN A 56 3.03 -15.94 -21.34
N VAL A 57 3.59 -14.76 -21.62
CA VAL A 57 2.84 -13.51 -21.74
C VAL A 57 3.23 -12.86 -23.07
N THR A 58 2.23 -12.59 -23.91
CA THR A 58 2.46 -11.93 -25.19
C THR A 58 2.70 -10.43 -25.00
N VAL A 59 3.30 -9.78 -26.00
CA VAL A 59 3.50 -8.32 -25.99
C VAL A 59 2.16 -7.58 -25.89
N ALA A 60 1.14 -7.99 -26.65
CA ALA A 60 -0.18 -7.37 -26.62
C ALA A 60 -0.89 -7.52 -25.26
N GLU A 61 -0.71 -8.66 -24.58
CA GLU A 61 -1.20 -8.83 -23.21
C GLU A 61 -0.46 -7.90 -22.25
N LEU A 62 0.87 -7.76 -22.38
CA LEU A 62 1.64 -6.84 -21.55
C LEU A 62 1.20 -5.38 -21.73
N GLU A 63 1.00 -4.93 -22.96
CA GLU A 63 0.48 -3.58 -23.24
C GLU A 63 -0.89 -3.35 -22.59
N THR A 64 -1.76 -4.37 -22.61
CA THR A 64 -3.06 -4.31 -21.94
C THR A 64 -2.92 -4.21 -20.42
N PHE A 65 -2.01 -5.01 -19.83
CA PHE A 65 -1.75 -4.98 -18.39
C PHE A 65 -1.09 -3.67 -17.95
N GLU A 66 -0.19 -3.11 -18.75
CA GLU A 66 0.44 -1.81 -18.50
C GLU A 66 -0.60 -0.67 -18.51
N ASP A 67 -1.55 -0.70 -19.45
CA ASP A 67 -2.65 0.27 -19.47
C ASP A 67 -3.59 0.12 -18.24
N GLN A 68 -3.91 -1.11 -17.84
CA GLN A 68 -4.68 -1.38 -16.62
C GLN A 68 -3.96 -0.87 -15.36
N VAL A 69 -2.64 -1.04 -15.28
CA VAL A 69 -1.83 -0.52 -14.17
C VAL A 69 -1.83 1.00 -14.18
N ARG A 70 -1.70 1.66 -15.33
CA ARG A 70 -1.77 3.13 -15.44
C ARG A 70 -3.08 3.67 -14.86
N HIS A 71 -4.20 3.00 -15.09
CA HIS A 71 -5.50 3.34 -14.52
C HIS A 71 -5.65 3.04 -13.02
N ALA A 72 -4.72 2.26 -12.44
CA ALA A 72 -4.65 1.97 -11.02
C ALA A 72 -3.71 2.93 -10.24
N LEU A 73 -3.10 3.91 -10.92
CA LEU A 73 -2.23 4.92 -10.32
C LEU A 73 -2.99 6.20 -9.97
N MET A 74 -2.46 6.95 -9.01
CA MET A 74 -2.92 8.29 -8.62
C MET A 74 -1.75 9.24 -8.37
N VAL A 75 -2.04 10.53 -8.45
CA VAL A 75 -1.08 11.60 -8.11
C VAL A 75 -1.33 12.07 -6.69
N GLN A 76 -0.33 11.93 -5.82
CA GLN A 76 -0.36 12.50 -4.48
C GLN A 76 0.47 13.79 -4.44
N ASP A 77 -0.16 14.87 -3.98
CA ASP A 77 0.41 16.22 -3.97
C ASP A 77 0.91 16.59 -2.55
N PHE A 78 2.02 17.33 -2.49
CA PHE A 78 2.63 17.86 -1.28
C PHE A 78 2.51 19.38 -1.12
N ALA A 79 1.62 20.03 -1.87
CA ALA A 79 1.34 21.47 -1.76
C ALA A 79 1.07 21.92 -0.31
N LEU A 80 0.26 21.17 0.45
CA LEU A 80 -0.01 21.43 1.87
C LEU A 80 1.25 21.40 2.75
N HIS A 81 2.27 20.64 2.38
CA HIS A 81 3.53 20.52 3.12
C HIS A 81 4.58 21.55 2.69
N SER A 82 4.46 22.07 1.47
CA SER A 82 5.40 23.04 0.87
C SER A 82 4.86 24.48 0.91
N GLY A 83 3.62 24.69 1.36
CA GLY A 83 2.94 26.00 1.33
C GLY A 83 2.57 26.46 -0.09
N GLY A 84 2.53 25.53 -1.05
CA GLY A 84 2.18 25.77 -2.44
C GLY A 84 0.67 25.68 -2.70
N ALA A 85 0.27 26.02 -3.93
CA ALA A 85 -1.08 25.75 -4.42
C ALA A 85 -1.24 24.26 -4.73
N GLU A 86 -2.39 23.68 -4.39
CA GLU A 86 -2.72 22.30 -4.71
C GLU A 86 -2.88 22.10 -6.22
N LEU A 87 -2.47 20.92 -6.70
CA LEU A 87 -2.75 20.48 -8.07
C LEU A 87 -4.25 20.31 -8.27
N SER A 88 -4.77 20.91 -9.34
CA SER A 88 -6.13 20.71 -9.83
C SER A 88 -6.32 19.31 -10.43
N ASP A 89 -7.57 18.87 -10.54
CA ASP A 89 -7.90 17.55 -11.12
C ASP A 89 -7.42 17.42 -12.58
N ASP A 90 -7.50 18.50 -13.35
CA ASP A 90 -7.00 18.55 -14.74
C ASP A 90 -5.46 18.38 -14.79
N GLU A 91 -4.73 18.99 -13.85
CA GLU A 91 -3.28 18.81 -13.76
C GLU A 91 -2.92 17.37 -13.35
N ARG A 92 -3.66 16.78 -12.41
CA ARG A 92 -3.46 15.37 -12.01
C ARG A 92 -3.73 14.41 -13.18
N ALA A 93 -4.81 14.65 -13.92
CA ALA A 93 -5.15 13.85 -15.10
C ALA A 93 -4.06 13.97 -16.16
N ALA A 94 -3.57 15.18 -16.45
CA ALA A 94 -2.49 15.39 -17.42
C ALA A 94 -1.18 14.70 -16.99
N ILE A 95 -0.85 14.67 -15.69
CA ILE A 95 0.32 13.95 -15.17
C ILE A 95 0.17 12.43 -15.43
N LEU A 96 -1.01 11.86 -15.15
CA LEU A 96 -1.26 10.42 -15.37
C LEU A 96 -1.31 10.05 -16.85
N GLU A 97 -1.84 10.92 -17.72
CA GLU A 97 -1.83 10.71 -19.17
C GLU A 97 -0.41 10.67 -19.75
N ASN A 98 0.52 11.42 -19.15
CA ASN A 98 1.92 11.45 -19.57
C ASN A 98 2.80 10.42 -18.82
N CYS A 99 2.21 9.58 -17.97
CA CYS A 99 2.93 8.54 -17.25
C CYS A 99 3.04 7.26 -18.12
N GLU A 100 4.27 6.83 -18.39
CA GLU A 100 4.54 5.56 -19.06
C GLU A 100 4.71 4.45 -18.01
N VAL A 101 3.92 3.39 -18.14
CA VAL A 101 4.03 2.19 -17.30
C VAL A 101 4.65 1.08 -18.12
N ARG A 102 5.64 0.39 -17.54
CA ARG A 102 6.28 -0.76 -18.16
C ARG A 102 6.46 -1.91 -17.18
N ILE A 103 6.04 -3.11 -17.59
CA ILE A 103 6.21 -4.35 -16.83
C ILE A 103 7.42 -5.10 -17.36
N GLU A 104 8.44 -5.25 -16.52
CA GLU A 104 9.66 -5.99 -16.85
C GLU A 104 9.81 -7.23 -15.97
N PHE A 105 10.09 -8.38 -16.61
CA PHE A 105 10.39 -9.62 -15.88
C PHE A 105 11.85 -9.70 -15.50
N GLU A 106 12.12 -9.88 -14.21
CA GLU A 106 13.45 -10.23 -13.73
C GLU A 106 13.84 -11.63 -14.21
N THR A 107 15.00 -11.74 -14.86
CA THR A 107 15.54 -13.03 -15.27
C THR A 107 16.37 -13.63 -14.14
N ARG A 108 15.88 -14.72 -13.55
CA ARG A 108 16.68 -15.57 -12.65
C ARG A 108 17.43 -16.59 -13.48
N MET A 109 18.75 -16.52 -13.48
CA MET A 109 19.60 -17.52 -14.12
C MET A 109 20.39 -18.27 -13.04
N ARG A 110 20.22 -19.58 -13.02
CA ARG A 110 21.09 -20.46 -12.23
C ARG A 110 22.46 -20.47 -12.91
N GLY A 111 23.46 -19.85 -12.31
CA GLY A 111 24.81 -19.88 -12.86
C GLY A 111 25.38 -21.31 -12.81
N ASP A 112 26.19 -21.68 -13.81
CA ASP A 112 26.85 -22.99 -13.93
C ASP A 112 27.71 -23.39 -12.71
N ARG A 113 27.97 -22.46 -11.77
CA ARG A 113 28.81 -22.66 -10.57
C ARG A 113 28.14 -22.30 -9.24
N GLY A 114 26.80 -22.36 -9.17
CA GLY A 114 26.14 -22.59 -7.88
C GLY A 114 25.71 -21.38 -7.05
N SER A 115 25.57 -20.18 -7.63
CA SER A 115 24.77 -19.11 -7.01
C SER A 115 23.73 -18.56 -7.99
N ASP A 116 22.52 -18.32 -7.48
CA ASP A 116 21.42 -17.68 -8.21
C ASP A 116 21.80 -16.22 -8.47
N ARG A 117 21.93 -15.85 -9.75
CA ARG A 117 22.16 -14.45 -10.13
C ARG A 117 20.81 -13.78 -10.28
N ASN A 118 20.34 -13.21 -9.19
CA ASN A 118 19.12 -12.42 -9.16
C ASN A 118 19.47 -10.93 -9.32
N ARG A 119 19.11 -10.34 -10.47
CA ARG A 119 19.25 -8.89 -10.70
C ARG A 119 17.86 -8.28 -10.58
N ARG A 120 17.69 -7.41 -9.57
CA ARG A 120 16.49 -6.61 -9.40
C ARG A 120 16.63 -5.25 -10.03
N ILE A 121 15.60 -4.79 -10.71
CA ILE A 121 15.52 -3.40 -11.15
C ILE A 121 14.98 -2.62 -9.96
N LEU A 122 15.86 -1.89 -9.26
CA LEU A 122 15.45 -0.92 -8.25
C LEU A 122 15.20 0.39 -8.98
N VAL A 123 13.97 0.88 -8.88
CA VAL A 123 13.57 2.08 -9.57
C VAL A 123 13.46 3.24 -8.58
N VAL A 124 13.95 4.41 -9.00
CA VAL A 124 14.05 5.61 -8.17
C VAL A 124 13.05 6.62 -8.71
N PRO A 125 12.18 7.24 -7.88
CA PRO A 125 11.21 8.24 -8.34
C PRO A 125 11.89 9.37 -9.11
N SER A 126 11.10 10.09 -9.93
CA SER A 126 11.52 11.29 -10.66
C SER A 126 12.32 12.28 -9.80
N ASP A 127 13.20 13.05 -10.44
CA ASP A 127 14.09 14.03 -9.80
C ASP A 127 13.32 14.91 -8.80
N GLU A 128 13.94 15.18 -7.63
CA GLU A 128 13.43 16.07 -6.56
C GLU A 128 12.12 15.64 -5.85
N THR A 129 11.52 14.53 -6.26
CA THR A 129 10.22 14.04 -5.75
C THR A 129 10.31 13.57 -4.28
N LEU A 130 11.35 12.80 -3.96
CA LEU A 130 11.62 12.36 -2.58
C LEU A 130 12.35 13.41 -1.75
N GLU A 131 12.88 14.45 -2.37
CA GLU A 131 13.67 15.49 -1.69
C GLU A 131 12.82 16.24 -0.64
N ILE A 132 11.52 16.45 -0.89
CA ILE A 132 10.65 17.04 0.13
C ILE A 132 10.50 16.12 1.32
N THR A 133 10.16 14.85 1.07
CA THR A 133 9.95 13.87 2.14
C THR A 133 11.24 13.73 2.95
N ASP A 134 12.38 13.66 2.28
CA ASP A 134 13.70 13.65 2.92
C ASP A 134 13.97 14.94 3.72
N THR A 135 13.71 16.12 3.16
CA THR A 135 13.86 17.41 3.86
C THR A 135 12.93 17.50 5.07
N LEU A 136 11.68 17.04 4.94
CA LEU A 136 10.68 17.02 5.98
C LEU A 136 11.08 16.07 7.10
N LEU A 137 11.50 14.85 6.77
CA LEU A 137 12.02 13.88 7.75
C LEU A 137 13.28 14.40 8.45
N LYS A 138 14.21 15.01 7.71
CA LYS A 138 15.41 15.64 8.29
C LYS A 138 15.04 16.81 9.22
N SER A 139 14.02 17.60 8.87
CA SER A 139 13.55 18.72 9.69
C SER A 139 12.86 18.28 10.99
N GLN A 140 12.29 17.07 11.03
CA GLN A 140 11.70 16.50 12.24
C GLN A 140 12.75 16.09 13.29
N GLY A 141 14.03 16.01 12.90
CA GLY A 141 15.12 15.62 13.80
C GLY A 141 15.09 14.13 14.15
N SER A 142 15.72 13.75 15.26
CA SER A 142 15.75 12.35 15.74
C SER A 142 14.62 12.07 16.72
N ALA A 143 13.75 11.11 16.41
CA ALA A 143 12.73 10.59 17.31
C ALA A 143 12.87 9.07 17.49
N ASN A 144 12.57 8.57 18.69
CA ASN A 144 12.46 7.13 18.95
C ASN A 144 11.11 6.64 18.41
N GLY A 145 11.13 6.20 17.15
CA GLY A 145 9.94 5.79 16.40
C GLY A 145 9.25 6.98 15.72
N PHE A 146 8.82 6.76 14.48
CA PHE A 146 8.02 7.70 13.69
C PHE A 146 7.10 6.91 12.76
N ARG A 147 5.98 7.50 12.35
CA ARG A 147 5.14 6.91 11.30
C ARG A 147 5.89 7.07 9.98
N PRO A 148 6.18 5.98 9.25
CA PRO A 148 6.81 6.13 7.94
C PRO A 148 5.95 7.02 7.04
N PRO A 149 6.57 7.90 6.23
CA PRO A 149 5.82 8.67 5.24
C PRO A 149 5.14 7.70 4.26
N LEU A 150 3.99 8.10 3.71
CA LEU A 150 3.21 7.31 2.75
C LEU A 150 2.58 6.02 3.30
N SER A 151 2.59 5.79 4.62
CA SER A 151 1.81 4.70 5.22
C SER A 151 0.32 5.04 5.26
N TYR A 152 -0.52 4.18 4.71
CA TYR A 152 -1.97 4.36 4.76
C TYR A 152 -2.55 3.97 6.13
N GLU A 153 -3.80 4.35 6.39
CA GLU A 153 -4.49 4.01 7.64
C GLU A 153 -4.62 2.49 7.83
N LEU A 154 -4.88 1.76 6.74
CA LEU A 154 -4.97 0.31 6.72
C LEU A 154 -3.64 -0.36 7.12
N ASP A 155 -2.50 0.18 6.69
CA ASP A 155 -1.18 -0.34 7.10
C ASP A 155 -0.98 -0.25 8.60
N ARG A 156 -1.43 0.85 9.22
CA ARG A 156 -1.35 1.04 10.66
C ARG A 156 -2.20 0.01 11.40
N ALA A 157 -3.42 -0.25 10.93
CA ALA A 157 -4.30 -1.24 11.52
C ALA A 157 -3.69 -2.65 11.42
N LEU A 158 -3.17 -3.03 10.25
CA LEU A 158 -2.51 -4.32 10.02
C LEU A 158 -1.27 -4.50 10.91
N MET A 159 -0.41 -3.48 11.02
CA MET A 159 0.75 -3.53 11.91
C MET A 159 0.33 -3.69 13.38
N LEU A 160 -0.64 -2.89 13.84
CA LEU A 160 -1.13 -2.97 15.21
C LEU A 160 -1.71 -4.36 15.53
N ALA A 161 -2.49 -4.92 14.60
CA ALA A 161 -3.03 -6.28 14.72
C ALA A 161 -1.91 -7.33 14.80
N SER A 162 -0.87 -7.23 13.96
CA SER A 162 0.26 -8.16 13.98
C SER A 162 1.09 -8.12 15.27
N MET A 163 1.13 -6.98 15.95
CA MET A 163 1.88 -6.77 17.20
C MET A 163 1.07 -7.12 18.46
N GLN A 164 -0.18 -7.56 18.32
CA GLN A 164 -1.05 -7.85 19.46
C GLN A 164 -0.40 -8.84 20.43
N ASP A 165 0.14 -9.95 19.90
CA ASP A 165 0.70 -11.00 20.74
C ASP A 165 1.97 -10.53 21.47
N ASP A 166 2.82 -9.72 20.82
CA ASP A 166 3.99 -9.10 21.45
C ASP A 166 3.58 -8.13 22.56
N MET A 167 2.52 -7.33 22.35
CA MET A 167 2.00 -6.44 23.39
C MET A 167 1.43 -7.20 24.59
N LEU A 168 0.70 -8.29 24.35
CA LEU A 168 0.22 -9.17 25.41
C LEU A 168 1.37 -9.87 26.14
N GLN A 169 2.42 -10.25 25.41
CA GLN A 169 3.62 -10.83 25.98
C GLN A 169 4.36 -9.83 26.90
N MET A 170 4.50 -8.56 26.48
CA MET A 170 5.06 -7.50 27.32
C MET A 170 4.26 -7.29 28.61
N VAL A 171 2.92 -7.39 28.56
CA VAL A 171 2.07 -7.33 29.76
C VAL A 171 2.35 -8.50 30.70
N ARG A 172 2.49 -9.71 30.15
CA ARG A 172 2.79 -10.92 30.94
C ARG A 172 4.16 -10.85 31.59
N GLU A 173 5.15 -10.32 30.87
CA GLU A 173 6.51 -10.11 31.39
C GLU A 173 6.52 -9.08 32.52
N PHE A 174 5.79 -7.98 32.35
CA PHE A 174 5.62 -6.98 33.40
C PHE A 174 4.90 -7.57 34.63
N ALA A 175 3.81 -8.31 34.43
CA ALA A 175 3.05 -8.97 35.50
C ALA A 175 3.90 -9.99 36.28
N ALA A 176 4.80 -10.71 35.60
CA ALA A 176 5.71 -11.66 36.23
C ALA A 176 6.81 -10.97 37.06
N ALA A 177 7.20 -9.74 36.68
CA ALA A 177 8.20 -8.96 37.40
C ALA A 177 7.60 -8.17 38.58
N GLU A 178 6.35 -7.74 38.47
CA GLU A 178 5.69 -6.87 39.44
C GLU A 178 4.89 -7.65 40.48
N ARG A 179 5.29 -7.54 41.76
CA ARG A 179 4.71 -8.37 42.84
C ARG A 179 3.27 -8.02 43.18
N ASP A 180 2.83 -6.81 42.86
CA ASP A 180 1.50 -6.31 43.21
C ASP A 180 0.46 -6.52 42.09
N MET A 181 0.87 -7.06 40.93
CA MET A 181 -0.07 -7.37 39.86
C MET A 181 -0.81 -8.68 40.11
N SER A 182 -2.10 -8.60 40.44
CA SER A 182 -2.94 -9.80 40.54
C SER A 182 -3.26 -10.38 39.16
N ALA A 183 -3.49 -11.69 39.10
CA ALA A 183 -3.92 -12.37 37.87
C ALA A 183 -5.22 -11.79 37.29
N GLU A 184 -6.14 -11.33 38.14
CA GLU A 184 -7.37 -10.66 37.70
C GLU A 184 -7.07 -9.32 37.01
N MET A 185 -6.13 -8.54 37.53
CA MET A 185 -5.74 -7.25 36.95
C MET A 185 -4.99 -7.44 35.64
N GLN A 186 -4.08 -8.41 35.58
CA GLN A 186 -3.41 -8.82 34.35
C GLN A 186 -4.44 -9.19 33.27
N GLN A 187 -5.42 -10.06 33.60
CA GLN A 187 -6.45 -10.47 32.65
C GLN A 187 -7.28 -9.29 32.15
N LYS A 188 -7.71 -8.39 33.05
CA LYS A 188 -8.45 -7.16 32.67
C LYS A 188 -7.64 -6.27 31.73
N LEU A 189 -6.33 -6.15 31.96
CA LEU A 189 -5.44 -5.38 31.09
C LEU A 189 -5.27 -6.05 29.72
N GLU A 190 -5.05 -7.37 29.68
CA GLU A 190 -5.00 -8.14 28.44
C GLU A 190 -6.30 -8.00 27.63
N ASP A 191 -7.45 -8.09 28.29
CA ASP A 191 -8.77 -7.93 27.65
C ASP A 191 -8.99 -6.50 27.14
N HIS A 192 -8.58 -5.49 27.92
CA HIS A 192 -8.65 -4.10 27.48
C HIS A 192 -7.77 -3.85 26.25
N ILE A 193 -6.55 -4.42 26.20
CA ILE A 193 -5.65 -4.30 25.05
C ILE A 193 -6.26 -4.98 23.83
N LYS A 194 -6.77 -6.21 23.95
CA LYS A 194 -7.45 -6.92 22.84
C LYS A 194 -8.64 -6.12 22.32
N ALA A 195 -9.51 -5.63 23.21
CA ALA A 195 -10.65 -4.81 22.83
C ALA A 195 -10.22 -3.50 22.15
N SER A 196 -9.19 -2.85 22.69
CA SER A 196 -8.59 -1.63 22.15
C SER A 196 -8.00 -1.80 20.75
N ILE A 197 -7.33 -2.92 20.50
CA ILE A 197 -6.75 -3.25 19.19
C ILE A 197 -7.88 -3.58 18.22
N ALA A 198 -8.81 -4.44 18.61
CA ALA A 198 -9.95 -4.81 17.78
C ALA A 198 -10.76 -3.58 17.32
N ASP A 199 -11.00 -2.63 18.22
CA ASP A 199 -11.70 -1.37 17.90
C ASP A 199 -10.92 -0.52 16.88
N ARG A 200 -9.60 -0.38 17.07
CA ARG A 200 -8.72 0.39 16.16
C ARG A 200 -8.47 -0.32 14.81
N CYS A 201 -8.72 -1.61 14.75
CA CYS A 201 -8.58 -2.45 13.57
C CYS A 201 -9.90 -2.63 12.81
N THR A 202 -10.97 -1.96 13.24
CA THR A 202 -12.27 -1.97 12.60
C THR A 202 -12.58 -0.59 12.04
N PHE A 203 -12.68 -0.48 10.72
CA PHE A 203 -13.08 0.75 10.04
C PHE A 203 -14.58 0.96 10.22
N LYS A 204 -14.98 2.19 10.56
CA LYS A 204 -16.36 2.50 10.94
C LYS A 204 -17.03 3.41 9.93
N ASP A 205 -18.32 3.21 9.73
CA ASP A 205 -19.17 4.09 8.94
C ASP A 205 -19.46 5.42 9.67
N ALA A 206 -20.20 6.32 9.02
CA ALA A 206 -20.59 7.60 9.61
C ALA A 206 -21.43 7.47 10.90
N GLY A 207 -22.05 6.30 11.13
CA GLY A 207 -22.81 5.97 12.34
C GLY A 207 -21.97 5.30 13.44
N GLY A 208 -20.68 5.05 13.20
CA GLY A 208 -19.78 4.40 14.16
C GLY A 208 -19.87 2.87 14.18
N ASN A 209 -20.62 2.25 13.27
CA ASN A 209 -20.69 0.79 13.14
C ASN A 209 -19.57 0.27 12.22
N PRO A 210 -19.16 -1.01 12.33
CA PRO A 210 -18.23 -1.59 11.36
C PRO A 210 -18.74 -1.39 9.93
N ALA A 211 -17.94 -0.71 9.10
CA ALA A 211 -18.28 -0.46 7.71
C ALA A 211 -18.27 -1.77 6.91
N ASP A 212 -19.24 -1.94 6.01
CA ASP A 212 -19.20 -2.99 4.99
C ASP A 212 -18.37 -2.49 3.80
N ASP A 213 -17.05 -2.48 3.98
CA ASP A 213 -16.10 -1.90 3.04
C ASP A 213 -14.87 -2.79 2.78
N VAL A 214 -14.14 -2.41 1.74
CA VAL A 214 -12.97 -3.14 1.27
C VAL A 214 -11.85 -3.19 2.31
N LYS A 215 -11.74 -2.17 3.17
CA LYS A 215 -10.70 -2.10 4.22
C LYS A 215 -10.95 -3.17 5.28
N ASN A 216 -12.18 -3.28 5.76
CA ASN A 216 -12.58 -4.32 6.71
C ASN A 216 -12.50 -5.73 6.11
N ASP A 217 -12.72 -5.90 4.81
CA ASP A 217 -12.52 -7.18 4.13
C ASP A 217 -11.04 -7.58 4.08
N ILE A 218 -10.15 -6.63 3.79
CA ILE A 218 -8.70 -6.87 3.75
C ILE A 218 -8.16 -7.23 5.13
N MET A 219 -8.66 -6.56 6.19
CA MET A 219 -8.32 -6.89 7.59
C MET A 219 -8.63 -8.35 7.96
N LYS A 220 -9.60 -8.98 7.26
CA LYS A 220 -10.01 -10.38 7.47
C LYS A 220 -9.37 -11.35 6.49
N SER A 221 -8.59 -10.86 5.51
CA SER A 221 -8.04 -11.67 4.43
C SER A 221 -6.52 -11.50 4.28
N PRO A 222 -5.72 -12.46 4.79
CA PRO A 222 -4.27 -12.45 4.61
C PRO A 222 -3.85 -12.38 3.15
N LEU A 223 -4.60 -13.03 2.25
CA LEU A 223 -4.29 -13.04 0.82
C LEU A 223 -4.47 -11.66 0.18
N ARG A 224 -5.57 -10.97 0.50
CA ARG A 224 -5.81 -9.60 -0.01
C ARG A 224 -4.80 -8.61 0.57
N SER A 225 -4.46 -8.76 1.85
CA SER A 225 -3.38 -7.99 2.49
C SER A 225 -2.03 -8.20 1.80
N PHE A 226 -1.73 -9.44 1.39
CA PHE A 226 -0.53 -9.78 0.62
C PHE A 226 -0.53 -9.10 -0.76
N TYR A 227 -1.61 -9.21 -1.53
CA TYR A 227 -1.72 -8.54 -2.83
C TYR A 227 -1.57 -7.02 -2.70
N ARG A 228 -2.30 -6.39 -1.78
CA ARG A 228 -2.14 -4.96 -1.51
C ARG A 228 -0.70 -4.58 -1.20
N SER A 229 -0.01 -5.33 -0.34
CA SER A 229 1.39 -5.08 0.00
C SER A 229 2.29 -5.15 -1.24
N VAL A 230 2.13 -6.18 -2.07
CA VAL A 230 2.88 -6.33 -3.33
C VAL A 230 2.63 -5.14 -4.25
N GLY A 231 1.39 -4.69 -4.41
CA GLY A 231 1.07 -3.55 -5.28
C GLY A 231 1.61 -2.22 -4.76
N ILE A 232 1.59 -1.99 -3.45
CA ILE A 232 2.25 -0.82 -2.83
C ILE A 232 3.75 -0.84 -3.14
N TYR A 233 4.41 -1.98 -2.94
CA TYR A 233 5.84 -2.10 -3.26
C TYR A 233 6.10 -1.91 -4.77
N ALA A 234 5.24 -2.46 -5.62
CA ALA A 234 5.35 -2.35 -7.07
C ALA A 234 5.06 -0.94 -7.61
N THR A 235 4.46 -0.05 -6.83
CA THR A 235 4.14 1.32 -7.30
C THR A 235 4.97 2.38 -6.59
N ASN A 236 5.21 2.23 -5.29
CA ASN A 236 6.01 3.20 -4.52
C ASN A 236 7.53 3.02 -4.71
N MET A 237 7.96 1.96 -5.40
CA MET A 237 9.37 1.69 -5.73
C MET A 237 9.66 1.69 -7.24
N CYS A 238 8.73 2.19 -8.07
CA CYS A 238 8.86 2.20 -9.54
C CYS A 238 9.19 3.61 -10.09
N ARG A 239 9.86 3.68 -11.25
CA ARG A 239 10.17 4.94 -11.97
C ARG A 239 8.89 5.45 -12.56
#